data_AF-S3I555-F1
#
_entry.id   AF-S3I555-F1
#
_cell.length_a   1.000
_cell.length_b   1.000
_cell.length_c   1.000
_cell.angle_alpha   90.00
_cell.angle_beta   90.00
_cell.angle_gamma   90.00
#
_symmetry.space_group_name_H-M   'P 1'
#
loop_
_entity.id
_entity.type
_entity.pdbx_description
1 polymer ?
#
loop_
_entity_poly.entity_id
_entity_poly.type
_entity_poly.pdbx_seq_one_letter_code
_entity_poly.pdbx_strand_id
1 'polypeptide(L)'
;MLGYAILQALLLLRMLPWIGKQPFAASYWAFTFGITALSTASLSMVARGDPGPVHMLAPILFVLGNIVVLTIAVGTVLLLARGKLLPAAAPAR
;
A
#
# COMPACT_ATOMS: atom_id res chain seq x y z
N MET A 1 -12.20 14.99 -1.96
CA MET A 1 -11.47 13.94 -2.72
C MET A 1 -11.41 12.58 -2.04
N LEU A 2 -11.63 12.47 -0.72
CA LEU A 2 -11.54 11.19 0.01
C LEU A 2 -12.38 10.06 -0.62
N GLY A 3 -13.63 10.33 -1.02
CA GLY A 3 -14.49 9.31 -1.65
C GLY A 3 -13.91 8.71 -2.93
N TYR A 4 -13.26 9.53 -3.77
CA TYR A 4 -12.57 9.05 -4.98
C TYR A 4 -11.35 8.19 -4.63
N ALA A 5 -10.56 8.59 -3.63
CA ALA A 5 -9.43 7.81 -3.16
C ALA A 5 -9.85 6.45 -2.57
N ILE A 6 -10.97 6.40 -1.84
CA ILE A 6 -11.56 5.16 -1.35
C ILE A 6 -12.04 4.28 -2.51
N LEU A 7 -12.72 4.85 -3.50
CA LEU A 7 -13.12 4.12 -4.71
C LEU A 7 -11.91 3.52 -5.43
N GLN A 8 -10.84 4.31 -5.62
CA GLN A 8 -9.61 3.84 -6.24
C GLN A 8 -8.97 2.70 -5.43
N ALA A 9 -8.97 2.80 -4.09
CA ALA A 9 -8.47 1.74 -3.22
C ALA A 9 -9.31 0.46 -3.33
N LEU A 10 -10.64 0.56 -3.40
CA LEU A 10 -11.54 -0.59 -3.59
C LEU A 10 -11.34 -1.27 -4.95
N LEU A 11 -11.10 -0.49 -6.01
CA LEU A 11 -10.77 -1.02 -7.33
C LEU A 11 -9.44 -1.78 -7.30
N LEU A 12 -8.41 -1.23 -6.65
CA LEU A 12 -7.13 -1.92 -6.46
C LEU A 12 -7.29 -3.19 -5.62
N LEU A 13 -8.08 -3.13 -4.54
CA LEU A 13 -8.39 -4.29 -3.70
C LEU A 13 -9.04 -5.42 -4.51
N ARG A 14 -10.01 -5.08 -5.37
CA ARG A 14 -10.64 -6.02 -6.31
C ARG A 14 -9.64 -6.62 -7.29
N MET A 15 -8.62 -5.87 -7.70
CA MET A 15 -7.59 -6.32 -8.63
C MET A 15 -6.48 -7.14 -7.97
N LEU A 16 -6.43 -7.24 -6.63
CA LEU A 16 -5.39 -8.01 -5.92
C LEU A 16 -5.23 -9.46 -6.42
N PRO A 17 -6.30 -10.23 -6.68
CA PRO A 17 -6.14 -11.60 -7.20
C PRO A 17 -5.46 -11.65 -8.57
N TRP A 18 -5.60 -10.58 -9.37
CA TRP A 18 -4.94 -10.46 -10.65
C TRP A 18 -3.47 -10.00 -10.49
N ILE A 19 -3.21 -9.02 -9.62
CA ILE A 19 -1.85 -8.54 -9.29
C ILE A 19 -1.00 -9.69 -8.72
N GLY A 20 -1.58 -10.49 -7.83
CA GLY A 20 -0.93 -11.63 -7.18
C GLY A 20 -0.61 -12.81 -8.11
N LYS A 21 -1.01 -12.77 -9.39
CA LYS A 21 -0.55 -13.74 -10.39
C LYS A 21 0.94 -13.56 -10.72
N GLN A 22 1.46 -12.35 -10.55
CA GLN A 22 2.89 -12.08 -10.71
C GLN A 22 3.63 -12.40 -9.41
N PRO A 23 4.86 -12.93 -9.48
CA PRO A 23 5.66 -13.16 -8.29
C PRO A 23 5.88 -11.85 -7.54
N PHE A 24 5.96 -11.94 -6.21
CA PHE A 24 6.27 -10.79 -5.37
C PHE A 24 7.61 -10.17 -5.80
N ALA A 25 7.62 -8.85 -5.98
CA ALA A 25 8.74 -8.09 -6.49
C ALA A 25 8.81 -6.72 -5.80
N ALA A 26 9.95 -6.03 -5.94
CA ALA A 26 10.14 -4.70 -5.37
C ALA A 26 9.11 -3.66 -5.87
N SER A 27 8.52 -3.87 -7.05
CA SER A 27 7.45 -3.02 -7.61
C SER A 27 6.20 -2.93 -6.72
N TYR A 28 5.99 -3.89 -5.80
CA TYR A 28 4.87 -3.84 -4.85
C TYR A 28 4.94 -2.64 -3.89
N TRP A 29 6.12 -2.04 -3.72
CA TRP A 29 6.26 -0.76 -3.00
C TRP A 29 5.43 0.37 -3.62
N ALA A 30 5.04 0.30 -4.90
CA ALA A 30 4.15 1.30 -5.51
C ALA A 30 2.79 1.41 -4.79
N PHE A 31 2.31 0.34 -4.15
CA PHE A 31 1.05 0.33 -3.41
C PHE A 31 1.13 1.05 -2.06
N THR A 32 2.33 1.16 -1.46
CA THR A 32 2.47 1.75 -0.13
C THR A 32 2.22 3.26 -0.14
N PHE A 33 2.62 3.96 -1.19
CA PHE A 33 2.35 5.39 -1.33
C PHE A 33 0.84 5.69 -1.29
N GLY A 34 0.04 4.98 -2.08
CA GLY A 34 -1.41 5.20 -2.15
C GLY A 34 -2.11 4.94 -0.81
N ILE A 35 -1.82 3.80 -0.16
CA ILE A 35 -2.49 3.44 1.09
C ILE A 35 -2.06 4.32 2.27
N THR A 36 -0.79 4.75 2.33
CA THR A 36 -0.28 5.66 3.37
C THR A 36 -0.82 7.08 3.18
N ALA A 37 -0.93 7.55 1.94
CA ALA A 37 -1.56 8.84 1.63
C ALA A 37 -3.05 8.84 2.02
N LEU A 38 -3.79 7.77 1.71
CA LEU A 38 -5.19 7.61 2.11
C LEU A 38 -5.35 7.61 3.64
N SER A 39 -4.51 6.86 4.34
CA SER A 39 -4.49 6.81 5.81
C SER A 39 -4.23 8.18 6.41
N THR A 40 -3.15 8.85 5.97
CA THR A 40 -2.74 10.17 6.48
C THR A 40 -3.79 11.24 6.19
N ALA A 41 -4.39 11.22 5.01
CA ALA A 41 -5.46 12.14 4.65
C ALA A 41 -6.68 11.96 5.56
N SER A 42 -7.13 10.72 5.78
CA SER A 42 -8.27 10.44 6.65
C SER A 42 -8.03 10.85 8.11
N LEU A 43 -6.83 10.60 8.64
CA LEU A 43 -6.43 11.05 9.98
C LEU A 43 -6.34 12.58 10.05
N SER A 44 -5.83 13.23 9.01
CA SER A 44 -5.74 14.70 8.95
C SER A 44 -7.12 15.37 8.97
N MET A 45 -8.13 14.76 8.36
CA MET A 45 -9.52 15.24 8.42
C MET A 45 -10.09 15.12 9.84
N VAL A 46 -9.89 13.97 10.48
CA VAL A 46 -10.29 13.76 11.89
C VAL A 46 -9.61 14.76 12.82
N ALA A 47 -8.31 15.01 12.63
CA ALA A 47 -7.55 15.97 13.44
C ALA A 47 -8.01 17.42 13.27
N ARG A 48 -8.62 17.76 12.12
CA ARG A 48 -9.22 19.08 11.86
C ARG A 48 -10.63 19.23 12.45
N GLY A 49 -11.19 18.16 13.02
CA GLY A 49 -12.54 18.13 13.56
C GLY A 49 -13.62 17.97 12.49
N ASP A 50 -13.29 17.44 11.31
CA ASP A 50 -14.29 17.17 10.27
C ASP A 50 -15.32 16.13 10.76
N PRO A 51 -16.60 16.50 10.90
CA PRO A 51 -17.61 15.59 11.43
C PRO A 51 -17.96 14.49 10.42
N GLY A 52 -18.43 13.34 10.92
CA GLY A 52 -19.07 12.30 10.10
C GLY A 52 -18.28 10.98 9.99
N PRO A 53 -18.59 10.14 8.98
CA PRO A 53 -18.10 8.75 8.89
C PRO A 53 -16.57 8.60 8.88
N VAL A 54 -15.83 9.67 8.55
CA VAL A 54 -14.36 9.66 8.53
C VAL A 54 -13.75 9.34 9.89
N HIS A 55 -14.42 9.67 11.00
CA HIS A 55 -13.98 9.31 12.35
C HIS A 55 -13.89 7.79 12.59
N MET A 56 -14.79 7.02 11.99
CA MET A 56 -14.73 5.55 12.05
C MET A 56 -13.75 4.99 11.02
N LEU A 57 -13.68 5.61 9.83
CA LEU A 57 -12.83 5.12 8.74
C LEU A 57 -11.35 5.36 8.98
N ALA A 58 -10.94 6.49 9.57
CA ALA A 58 -9.55 6.86 9.73
C ALA A 58 -8.71 5.82 10.51
N PRO A 59 -9.11 5.31 11.68
CA PRO A 59 -8.35 4.27 12.37
C PRO A 59 -8.32 2.96 11.58
N ILE A 60 -9.41 2.60 10.88
CA ILE A 60 -9.47 1.40 10.04
C ILE A 60 -8.46 1.51 8.88
N LEU A 61 -8.48 2.64 8.16
CA LEU A 61 -7.56 2.91 7.05
C LEU A 61 -6.11 2.91 7.52
N PHE A 62 -5.84 3.50 8.69
CA PHE A 62 -4.51 3.50 9.29
C PHE A 62 -4.00 2.09 9.59
N VAL A 63 -4.82 1.23 10.22
CA VAL A 63 -4.45 -0.17 10.49
C VAL A 63 -4.19 -0.92 9.18
N LEU A 64 -5.08 -0.76 8.19
CA LEU A 64 -4.91 -1.38 6.87
C LEU A 64 -3.61 -0.92 6.18
N GLY A 65 -3.30 0.38 6.23
CA GLY A 65 -2.07 0.93 5.69
C GLY A 65 -0.82 0.31 6.31
N ASN A 66 -0.79 0.18 7.63
CA ASN A 66 0.33 -0.45 8.33
C ASN A 66 0.45 -1.94 7.99
N ILE A 67 -0.65 -2.69 7.92
CA ILE A 67 -0.64 -4.11 7.53
C ILE A 67 -0.05 -4.27 6.11
N VAL A 68 -0.46 -3.44 5.16
CA VAL A 68 0.04 -3.48 3.77
C VAL A 68 1.53 -3.17 3.74
N VAL A 69 1.97 -2.10 4.40
CA VAL A 69 3.39 -1.71 4.45
C VAL A 69 4.23 -2.79 5.11
N LEU A 70 3.78 -3.34 6.23
CA LEU A 70 4.50 -4.39 6.96
C LEU A 70 4.62 -5.67 6.11
N THR A 71 3.56 -6.06 5.40
CA THR A 71 3.57 -7.24 4.52
C THR A 71 4.59 -7.07 3.40
N ILE A 72 4.61 -5.90 2.75
CA ILE A 72 5.56 -5.59 1.67
C ILE A 72 7.00 -5.51 2.22
N ALA A 73 7.19 -4.90 3.39
CA ALA A 73 8.49 -4.82 4.03
C ALA A 73 9.05 -6.21 4.36
N VAL A 74 8.25 -7.08 4.99
CA VAL A 74 8.65 -8.46 5.29
C VAL A 74 8.96 -9.23 4.01
N GLY A 75 8.11 -9.14 2.99
CA GLY A 75 8.36 -9.77 1.68
C GLY A 75 9.67 -9.29 1.04
N THR A 76 9.97 -8.00 1.16
CA THR A 76 11.20 -7.38 0.62
C THR A 76 12.43 -7.90 1.35
N VAL A 77 12.39 -7.98 2.68
CA VAL A 77 13.48 -8.56 3.49
C VAL A 77 13.72 -10.02 3.12
N LEU A 78 12.65 -10.80 2.89
CA LEU A 78 12.78 -12.20 2.44
C LEU A 78 13.38 -12.31 1.03
N LEU A 79 13.03 -11.41 0.10
CA LEU A 79 13.65 -11.36 -1.24
C LEU A 79 15.14 -11.00 -1.16
N LEU A 80 15.47 -10.04 -0.30
CA LEU A 80 16.85 -9.62 -0.06
C LEU A 80 17.69 -10.76 0.52
N ALA A 81 17.18 -11.43 1.56
CA ALA A 81 17.84 -12.59 2.17
C ALA A 81 18.04 -13.75 1.19
N ARG A 82 17.21 -13.85 0.15
CA ARG A 82 17.32 -14.86 -0.93
C ARG A 82 18.22 -14.42 -2.09
N GLY A 83 18.76 -13.20 -2.07
CA GLY A 83 19.55 -12.65 -3.18
C GLY A 83 18.76 -12.40 -4.46
N LYS A 84 17.42 -12.35 -4.40
CA LYS A 84 16.53 -12.23 -5.56
C LYS A 84 15.95 -10.83 -5.75
N LEU A 85 16.37 -9.86 -4.93
CA LEU A 85 15.81 -8.51 -4.96
C LEU A 85 16.24 -7.72 -6.19
N LEU A 86 17.50 -7.89 -6.61
CA LEU A 86 18.10 -7.14 -7.72
C LEU A 86 18.18 -8.03 -8.96
N PRO A 87 17.86 -7.50 -10.16
CA PRO A 87 18.16 -8.18 -11.41
C PRO A 87 19.66 -8.48 -11.51
N ALA A 88 20.02 -9.60 -12.14
CA ALA A 88 21.42 -9.86 -12.48
C ALA A 88 21.97 -8.67 -13.30
N ALA A 89 23.17 -8.21 -12.98
CA ALA A 89 23.79 -7.08 -13.65
C ALA A 89 23.77 -7.32 -15.18
N ALA A 90 23.20 -6.38 -15.93
CA ALA A 90 23.21 -6.44 -17.38
C ALA A 90 24.68 -6.49 -17.85
N PRO A 91 25.07 -7.41 -18.74
CA PRO A 91 26.43 -7.46 -19.24
C PRO A 91 26.77 -6.12 -19.90
N ALA A 92 27.91 -5.54 -19.50
CA ALA A 92 28.43 -4.33 -20.12
C ALA A 92 28.63 -4.60 -21.62
N ARG A 93 27.96 -3.81 -22.46
CA ARG A 93 28.06 -3.90 -23.91
C ARG A 93 29.25 -3.08 -24.42
#